data_AF-A0A6P6QIJ7-F1
#
_entry.id   AF-A0A6P6QIJ7-F1
#
_cell.length_a   1.000
_cell.length_b   1.000
_cell.length_c   1.000
_cell.angle_alpha   90.00
_cell.angle_beta   90.00
_cell.angle_gamma   90.00
#
_symmetry.space_group_name_H-M   'P 1'
#
loop_
_entity.id
_entity.type
_entity.pdbx_description
1 polymer ?
#
loop_
_entity_poly.entity_id
_entity_poly.type
_entity_poly.pdbx_seq_one_letter_code
_entity_poly.pdbx_strand_id
1 'polypeptide(L)'
;MKIIWTFTLLMIPGVLSSISVTGYSGGGVSITCRYDRGYTDNNKYFCRGQYPGCQDLIKMDIKNKWVDSGRFSLYDDTSAAVFTVTIRDLSEQDSGIIYYLYM
;
A
#
# COMPACT_ATOMS: atom_id res chain seq x y z
N MET A 1 8.74 -10.76 -23.61
CA MET A 1 7.33 -11.00 -23.22
C MET A 1 7.07 -10.19 -21.96
N LYS A 2 6.01 -9.36 -21.90
CA LYS A 2 5.67 -8.61 -20.68
C LYS A 2 4.85 -9.54 -19.79
N ILE A 3 5.44 -10.03 -18.72
CA ILE A 3 4.74 -10.86 -17.74
C ILE A 3 3.92 -9.93 -16.85
N ILE A 4 2.63 -10.27 -16.68
CA ILE A 4 1.65 -9.49 -15.93
C ILE A 4 1.43 -10.19 -14.58
N TRP A 5 1.56 -9.43 -13.49
CA TRP A 5 1.34 -9.91 -12.13
C TRP A 5 0.09 -9.30 -11.53
N THR A 6 -0.73 -10.14 -10.91
CA THR A 6 -1.97 -9.75 -10.22
C THR A 6 -1.81 -10.00 -8.73
N PHE A 7 -2.15 -9.01 -7.92
CA PHE A 7 -2.18 -9.16 -6.45
C PHE A 7 -3.37 -8.42 -5.84
N THR A 8 -3.69 -8.79 -4.61
CA THR A 8 -4.91 -8.35 -3.91
C THR A 8 -4.54 -7.41 -2.76
N LEU A 9 -5.26 -6.31 -2.64
CA LEU A 9 -5.05 -5.29 -1.62
C LEU A 9 -6.31 -5.10 -0.78
N LEU A 10 -6.18 -5.10 0.54
CA LEU A 10 -7.29 -4.93 1.50
C LEU A 10 -7.07 -3.73 2.44
N MET A 11 -8.16 -3.03 2.78
CA MET A 11 -8.15 -1.86 3.67
C MET A 11 -8.77 -2.19 5.04
N ILE A 12 -8.13 -1.78 6.14
CA ILE A 12 -8.63 -1.90 7.52
C ILE A 12 -8.32 -0.57 8.23
N PRO A 13 -9.24 0.19 8.86
CA PRO A 13 -10.68 0.06 9.04
C PRO A 13 -11.50 1.03 8.16
N GLY A 14 -12.74 0.66 7.81
CA GLY A 14 -13.74 1.57 7.22
C GLY A 14 -14.45 1.05 5.97
N VAL A 15 -13.75 0.33 5.08
CA VAL A 15 -14.39 -0.40 3.97
C VAL A 15 -13.51 -1.62 3.63
N LEU A 16 -14.09 -2.81 3.62
CA LEU A 16 -13.46 -4.00 3.04
C LEU A 16 -13.45 -3.83 1.50
N SER A 17 -12.59 -2.96 1.01
CA SER A 17 -12.37 -2.78 -0.42
C SER A 17 -11.21 -3.66 -0.83
N SER A 18 -11.50 -4.62 -1.71
CA SER A 18 -10.48 -5.41 -2.39
C SER A 18 -10.18 -4.77 -3.73
N ILE A 19 -8.95 -4.32 -3.92
CA ILE A 19 -8.46 -3.84 -5.22
C ILE A 19 -7.50 -4.89 -5.78
N SER A 20 -7.75 -5.31 -7.01
CA SER A 20 -6.77 -6.06 -7.79
C SER A 20 -5.91 -5.07 -8.56
N VAL A 21 -4.60 -5.11 -8.32
CA VAL A 21 -3.63 -4.28 -9.03
C VAL A 21 -2.90 -5.15 -10.02
N THR A 22 -2.80 -4.65 -11.25
CA THR A 22 -2.07 -5.32 -12.33
C THR A 22 -0.81 -4.53 -12.64
N GLY A 23 0.35 -5.19 -12.58
CA GLY A 23 1.64 -4.59 -12.90
C GLY A 23 2.49 -5.50 -13.79
N TYR A 24 3.56 -4.96 -14.35
CA TYR A 24 4.49 -5.70 -15.20
C TYR A 24 5.84 -5.86 -14.50
N SER A 25 6.56 -6.93 -14.84
CA SER A 25 7.89 -7.20 -14.27
C SER A 25 8.85 -6.01 -14.49
N GLY A 26 9.55 -5.62 -13.42
CA GLY A 26 10.44 -4.45 -13.39
C GLY A 26 9.71 -3.10 -13.37
N GLY A 27 8.38 -3.09 -13.48
CA GLY A 27 7.56 -1.89 -13.41
C GLY A 27 7.22 -1.48 -11.99
N GLY A 28 6.44 -0.40 -11.87
CA GLY A 28 5.89 0.04 -10.60
C GLY A 28 4.39 0.29 -10.67
N VAL A 29 3.75 0.25 -9.51
CA VAL A 29 2.33 0.58 -9.32
C VAL A 29 2.18 1.57 -8.17
N SER A 30 1.22 2.47 -8.28
CA SER A 30 0.83 3.37 -7.20
C SER A 30 -0.62 3.12 -6.83
N ILE A 31 -0.85 3.04 -5.53
CA ILE A 31 -2.10 2.60 -4.92
C ILE A 31 -2.53 3.71 -3.98
N THR A 32 -3.72 4.26 -4.21
CA THR A 32 -4.20 5.44 -3.50
C THR A 32 -5.45 5.10 -2.69
N CYS A 33 -5.45 5.49 -1.42
CA CYS A 33 -6.44 5.11 -0.44
C CYS A 33 -6.97 6.34 0.31
N ARG A 34 -8.28 6.57 0.18
CA ARG A 34 -9.00 7.58 0.95
C ARG A 34 -9.32 7.06 2.35
N TYR A 35 -9.31 7.95 3.34
CA TYR A 35 -9.68 7.65 4.71
C TYR A 35 -10.50 8.79 5.33
N ASP A 36 -11.20 8.50 6.43
CA ASP A 36 -11.97 9.53 7.14
C ASP A 36 -11.04 10.51 7.84
N ARG A 37 -11.35 11.80 7.79
CA ARG A 37 -10.52 12.87 8.37
C ARG A 37 -10.21 12.70 9.86
N GLY A 38 -11.00 11.91 10.60
CA GLY A 38 -10.69 11.54 11.99
C GLY A 38 -9.37 10.75 12.15
N TYR A 39 -8.91 10.09 11.09
CA TYR A 39 -7.66 9.31 11.06
C TYR A 39 -6.47 10.06 10.45
N THR A 40 -6.59 11.38 10.29
CA THR A 40 -5.48 12.22 9.83
C THR A 40 -4.28 12.10 10.76
N ASP A 41 -4.53 11.88 12.05
CA ASP A 41 -3.47 11.76 13.04
C ASP A 41 -2.87 10.37 13.19
N ASN A 42 -3.50 9.36 12.60
CA ASN A 42 -3.05 7.98 12.64
C ASN A 42 -1.85 7.77 11.72
N ASN A 43 -0.92 6.93 12.18
CA ASN A 43 0.13 6.38 11.32
C ASN A 43 -0.51 5.56 10.21
N LYS A 44 0.12 5.50 9.04
CA LYS A 44 -0.35 4.67 7.93
C LYS A 44 0.64 3.53 7.71
N TYR A 45 0.13 2.35 7.43
CA TYR A 45 0.91 1.13 7.33
C TYR A 45 0.62 0.41 6.03
N PHE A 46 1.65 -0.22 5.49
CA PHE A 46 1.54 -1.17 4.40
C PHE A 46 2.22 -2.47 4.82
N CYS A 47 1.45 -3.55 4.85
CA CYS A 47 1.93 -4.85 5.28
C CYS A 47 1.62 -5.96 4.27
N ARG A 48 2.37 -7.05 4.38
CA ARG A 48 2.29 -8.24 3.54
C ARG A 48 1.87 -9.46 4.34
N GLY A 49 0.99 -10.28 3.77
CA GLY A 49 0.47 -11.49 4.42
C GLY A 49 -0.87 -11.25 5.11
N GLN A 50 -1.40 -12.24 5.83
CA GLN A 50 -2.74 -12.15 6.42
C GLN A 50 -2.76 -11.31 7.70
N TYR A 51 -3.80 -10.50 7.84
CA TYR A 51 -4.12 -9.78 9.07
C TYR A 51 -5.07 -10.63 9.96
N PRO A 52 -4.91 -10.65 11.30
CA PRO A 52 -3.88 -9.98 12.10
C PRO A 52 -2.53 -10.74 12.07
N GLY A 53 -1.42 -10.00 12.14
CA GLY A 53 -0.06 -10.57 12.15
C GLY A 53 0.72 -10.47 10.84
N CYS A 54 0.27 -9.64 9.90
CA CYS A 54 1.00 -9.35 8.68
C CYS A 54 2.37 -8.69 8.97
N GLN A 55 3.31 -8.81 8.03
CA GLN A 55 4.63 -8.20 8.13
C GLN A 55 4.60 -6.78 7.56
N ASP A 56 4.90 -5.79 8.39
CA ASP A 56 5.05 -4.40 7.96
C ASP A 56 6.21 -4.24 6.98
N LEU A 57 5.91 -3.67 5.81
CA LEU A 57 6.88 -3.35 4.77
C LEU A 57 7.32 -1.89 4.85
N ILE A 58 6.37 -1.01 5.18
CA ILE A 58 6.62 0.41 5.40
C ILE A 58 5.56 0.98 6.34
N LYS A 59 5.99 1.89 7.21
CA LYS A 59 5.12 2.67 8.09
C LYS A 59 5.41 4.16 7.88
N MET A 60 4.35 4.96 7.97
CA MET A 60 4.41 6.40 7.96
C MET A 60 4.46 6.89 9.41
N ASP A 61 5.59 7.45 9.82
CA ASP A 61 5.78 8.11 11.11
C ASP A 61 5.88 9.64 11.00
N ILE A 62 6.04 10.18 9.79
CA ILE A 62 6.17 11.62 9.53
C ILE A 62 5.15 12.04 8.45
N LYS A 63 4.12 12.81 8.82
CA LYS A 63 3.05 13.26 7.91
C LYS A 63 3.52 14.21 6.79
N ASN A 64 2.84 14.19 5.64
CA ASN A 64 3.08 15.06 4.48
C ASN A 64 4.52 15.03 3.94
N LYS A 65 5.21 13.90 4.09
CA LYS A 65 6.52 13.63 3.48
C LYS A 65 6.52 12.25 2.87
N TRP A 66 7.37 12.04 1.87
CA TRP A 66 7.62 10.70 1.37
C TRP A 66 8.48 9.93 2.38
N VAL A 67 8.05 8.72 2.71
CA VAL A 67 8.85 7.73 3.41
C VAL A 67 9.17 6.62 2.41
N ASP A 68 10.42 6.18 2.40
CA ASP A 68 10.91 5.13 1.52
C ASP A 68 11.43 3.93 2.34
N SER A 69 11.15 2.72 1.87
CA SER A 69 11.66 1.47 2.45
C SER A 69 11.91 0.47 1.33
N GLY A 70 13.17 0.33 0.91
CA GLY A 70 13.55 -0.52 -0.23
C GLY A 70 12.77 -0.15 -1.49
N ARG A 71 11.97 -1.09 -2.01
CA ARG A 71 11.14 -0.89 -3.21
C ARG A 71 9.83 -0.14 -2.95
N PHE A 72 9.47 0.08 -1.69
CA PHE A 72 8.21 0.68 -1.28
C PHE A 72 8.39 2.17 -0.99
N SER A 73 7.38 2.98 -1.32
CA SER A 73 7.25 4.34 -0.80
C SER A 73 5.84 4.61 -0.32
N LEU A 74 5.70 5.46 0.68
CA LEU A 74 4.41 5.85 1.26
C LEU A 74 4.37 7.37 1.42
N TYR A 75 3.26 7.96 1.02
CA TYR A 75 2.94 9.37 1.23
C TYR A 75 1.52 9.52 1.76
N ASP A 76 1.33 10.37 2.76
CA ASP A 76 0.03 10.67 3.35
C ASP A 76 -0.27 12.16 3.15
N ASP A 77 -1.19 12.45 2.24
CA ASP A 77 -1.77 13.77 2.02
C ASP A 77 -2.92 13.98 3.02
N THR A 78 -2.55 14.56 4.15
CA THR A 78 -3.48 14.85 5.25
C THR A 78 -4.56 15.88 4.86
N SER A 79 -4.29 16.73 3.87
CA SER A 79 -5.26 17.73 3.40
C SER A 79 -6.38 17.10 2.58
N ALA A 80 -6.02 16.10 1.76
CA ALA A 80 -6.93 15.32 0.94
C ALA A 80 -7.54 14.11 1.69
N ALA A 81 -7.00 13.77 2.86
CA ALA A 81 -7.28 12.51 3.57
C ALA A 81 -7.05 11.29 2.67
N VAL A 82 -5.90 11.29 2.02
CA VAL A 82 -5.48 10.29 1.03
C VAL A 82 -4.04 9.90 1.28
N PHE A 83 -3.78 8.61 1.46
CA PHE A 83 -2.42 8.09 1.43
C PHE A 83 -2.19 7.23 0.19
N THR A 84 -0.95 7.24 -0.29
CA THR A 84 -0.52 6.55 -1.49
C THR A 84 0.67 5.66 -1.15
N VAL A 85 0.60 4.41 -1.60
CA VAL A 85 1.72 3.47 -1.56
C VAL A 85 2.18 3.19 -2.97
N THR A 86 3.48 3.28 -3.21
CA THR A 86 4.09 2.88 -4.47
C THR A 86 4.96 1.65 -4.26
N ILE A 87 4.82 0.67 -5.15
CA ILE A 87 5.68 -0.51 -5.23
C ILE A 87 6.49 -0.40 -6.51
N ARG A 88 7.82 -0.41 -6.40
CA ARG A 88 8.77 -0.38 -7.54
C ARG A 88 9.33 -1.76 -7.82
N ASP A 89 9.90 -1.94 -9.01
CA ASP A 89 10.59 -3.15 -9.47
C ASP A 89 9.80 -4.45 -9.24
N LEU A 90 8.52 -4.48 -9.63
CA LEU A 90 7.63 -5.62 -9.45
C LEU A 90 8.21 -6.93 -9.99
N SER A 91 7.98 -8.01 -9.25
CA SER A 91 8.50 -9.35 -9.54
C SER A 91 7.41 -10.41 -9.45
N GLU A 92 7.71 -11.62 -9.92
CA GLU A 92 6.83 -12.79 -9.78
C GLU A 92 6.42 -13.07 -8.32
N GLN A 93 7.31 -12.76 -7.38
CA GLN A 93 7.09 -12.98 -5.95
C GLN A 93 6.02 -12.06 -5.35
N ASP A 94 5.66 -10.99 -6.07
CA ASP A 94 4.60 -10.06 -5.69
C ASP A 94 3.22 -10.58 -6.16
N SER A 95 3.17 -11.54 -7.11
CA SER A 95 1.94 -12.13 -7.63
C SER A 95 1.26 -13.04 -6.59
N GLY A 96 -0.07 -12.96 -6.50
CA GLY A 96 -0.86 -13.77 -5.57
C GLY A 96 -0.69 -13.41 -4.09
N ILE A 97 0.14 -12.42 -3.78
CA ILE A 97 0.30 -11.89 -2.43
C ILE A 97 -0.90 -11.03 -2.06
N ILE A 98 -1.31 -11.15 -0.81
CA ILE A 98 -2.29 -10.24 -0.20
C ILE A 98 -1.51 -9.18 0.58
N TYR A 99 -1.75 -7.93 0.22
CA TYR A 99 -1.22 -6.77 0.93
C TYR A 99 -2.36 -6.08 1.67
N TYR A 100 -2.04 -5.49 2.82
CA TYR A 100 -3.00 -4.69 3.57
C TYR A 100 -2.48 -3.29 3.77
N LEU A 101 -3.41 -2.34 3.74
CA LEU A 101 -3.20 -0.97 4.13
C LEU A 101 -4.06 -0.69 5.35
N TYR A 102 -3.47 -0.11 6.38
CA TYR A 102 -4.19 0.21 7.60
C TYR A 102 -3.64 1.46 8.30
N MET A 103 -4.39 1.91 9.31
CA MET A 103 -4.15 3.11 10.10
C MET A 103 -4.44 2.90 11.58
#